data_AF-A0A960P3Q6-F1
#
_entry.id   AF-A0A960P3Q6-F1
#
_cell.length_a   1.000
_cell.length_b   1.000
_cell.length_c   1.000
_cell.angle_alpha   90.00
_cell.angle_beta   90.00
_cell.angle_gamma   90.00
#
_symmetry.space_group_name_H-M   'P 1'
#
loop_
_entity.id
_entity.type
_entity.pdbx_description
1 polymer ?
#
loop_
_entity_poly.entity_id
_entity_poly.type
_entity_poly.pdbx_seq_one_letter_code
_entity_poly.pdbx_strand_id
1 'polypeptide(L)' 'MLTREEDIDAHALRRQGWTISAIARHLGRDRKTIRAYLNDERVAGERKPAEADPFEPFVDYVRARLSEDP' A
#
# COMPACT_ATOMS: atom_id res chain seq x y z
N MET A 1 3.56 -4.72 -4.19
CA MET A 1 3.09 -4.13 -2.92
C MET A 1 4.22 -4.31 -1.94
N LEU A 2 4.70 -3.24 -1.31
CA LEU A 2 5.69 -3.35 -0.23
C LEU A 2 4.96 -3.71 1.06
N THR A 3 5.63 -4.50 1.90
CA THR A 3 5.24 -4.64 3.31
C THR A 3 5.57 -3.34 4.06
N ARG A 4 4.98 -3.17 5.25
CA ARG A 4 5.28 -2.01 6.11
C ARG A 4 6.75 -1.98 6.53
N GLU A 5 7.36 -3.14 6.73
CA GLU A 5 8.78 -3.26 7.08
C GLU A 5 9.67 -2.81 5.93
N GLU A 6 9.44 -3.31 4.71
CA GLU A 6 10.20 -2.91 3.52
C GLU A 6 10.09 -1.40 3.24
N ASP A 7 8.94 -0.79 3.57
CA ASP A 7 8.68 0.63 3.37
C ASP A 7 9.49 1.48 4.36
N ILE A 8 9.51 1.08 5.64
CA ILE A 8 10.37 1.69 6.66
C ILE A 8 11.83 1.60 6.25
N ASP A 9 12.28 0.43 5.77
CA ASP A 9 13.64 0.21 5.30
C ASP A 9 13.98 1.08 4.08
N ALA A 10 13.08 1.18 3.11
CA ALA A 10 13.26 2.04 1.95
C ALA A 10 13.46 3.51 2.36
N HIS A 11 12.63 4.03 3.28
CA HIS A 11 12.77 5.38 3.81
C HIS A 11 14.06 5.56 4.63
N ALA A 12 14.48 4.57 5.40
CA ALA A 12 15.74 4.60 6.15
C ALA A 12 16.95 4.68 5.20
N LEU A 13 17.01 3.82 4.19
CA LEU A 13 18.07 3.82 3.18
C LEU A 13 18.09 5.13 2.39
N ARG A 14 16.92 5.70 2.08
CA ARG A 14 16.84 7.00 1.40
C ARG A 14 17.42 8.13 2.24
N ARG A 15 17.17 8.15 3.56
CA ARG A 15 17.79 9.10 4.50
C ARG A 15 19.31 8.90 4.63
N GLN A 16 19.80 7.69 4.42
CA GLN A 16 21.24 7.38 4.36
C GLN A 16 21.89 7.78 3.01
N GLY A 17 21.15 8.41 2.09
CA GLY A 17 21.68 8.89 0.82
C GLY A 17 21.65 7.87 -0.32
N TRP A 18 21.00 6.72 -0.14
CA TRP A 18 20.94 5.72 -1.19
C TRP A 18 20.07 6.18 -2.37
N THR A 19 20.48 5.77 -3.58
CA THR A 19 19.69 5.99 -4.79
C THR A 19 18.51 5.03 -4.85
N ILE A 20 17.41 5.43 -5.50
CA ILE A 20 16.24 4.58 -5.70
C ILE A 20 16.62 3.23 -6.36
N SER A 21 17.55 3.25 -7.33
CA SER A 21 18.03 2.02 -7.98
C SER A 21 18.82 1.10 -7.04
N ALA A 22 19.56 1.66 -6.08
CA ALA A 22 20.30 0.86 -5.09
C ALA A 22 19.34 0.22 -4.09
N ILE A 23 18.35 0.99 -3.60
CA ILE A 23 17.29 0.50 -2.70
C ILE A 23 16.49 -0.61 -3.39
N ALA A 24 16.09 -0.40 -4.65
CA ALA A 24 15.37 -1.38 -5.44
C ALA A 24 16.11 -2.71 -5.56
N ARG A 25 17.42 -2.67 -5.83
CA ARG A 25 18.25 -3.89 -5.87
C ARG A 25 18.40 -4.55 -4.51
N HIS A 26 18.58 -3.75 -3.46
CA HIS A 26 18.74 -4.24 -2.09
C HIS A 26 17.48 -4.97 -1.58
N LEU A 27 16.30 -4.40 -1.85
CA LEU A 27 15.01 -4.97 -1.44
C LEU A 27 14.42 -5.97 -2.46
N GLY A 28 15.09 -6.20 -3.60
CA GLY A 28 14.58 -7.07 -4.66
C GLY A 28 13.27 -6.59 -5.29
N ARG A 29 13.03 -5.27 -5.33
CA ARG A 29 11.80 -4.65 -5.85
C ARG A 29 12.05 -3.84 -7.11
N ASP A 30 10.98 -3.61 -7.88
CA ASP A 30 11.06 -2.73 -9.05
C ASP A 30 11.27 -1.27 -8.64
N ARG A 31 12.08 -0.54 -9.44
CA ARG A 31 12.43 0.86 -9.18
C ARG A 31 11.21 1.78 -9.14
N LYS A 32 10.19 1.57 -9.99
CA LYS A 32 8.96 2.38 -9.96
C LYS A 32 8.17 2.12 -8.68
N THR A 33 8.23 0.90 -8.15
CA THR A 33 7.60 0.58 -6.87
C THR A 33 8.27 1.37 -5.75
N ILE A 34 9.60 1.27 -5.60
CA ILE A 34 10.31 2.02 -4.55
C ILE A 34 10.09 3.53 -4.68
N ARG A 35 10.08 4.07 -5.91
CA ARG A 35 9.76 5.48 -6.14
C ARG A 35 8.37 5.86 -5.62
N ALA A 36 7.34 5.08 -5.94
CA ALA A 36 5.97 5.40 -5.55
C ALA A 36 5.80 5.40 -4.02
N TYR A 37 6.45 4.47 -3.32
CA TYR A 37 6.43 4.42 -1.86
C TYR A 37 7.21 5.58 -1.23
N LEU A 38 8.42 5.87 -1.71
CA LEU A 38 9.20 7.01 -1.22
C LEU A 38 8.57 8.39 -1.48
N ASN A 39 7.62 8.47 -2.42
CA ASN A 39 6.88 9.69 -2.75
C ASN A 39 5.50 9.75 -2.06
N ASP A 40 5.19 8.80 -1.16
CA ASP A 40 3.89 8.67 -0.50
C ASP A 40 2.70 8.47 -1.48
N GLU A 41 2.96 8.07 -2.72
CA GLU A 41 1.91 7.79 -3.72
C GLU A 41 1.17 6.46 -3.40
N ARG A 42 1.78 5.63 -2.55
CA ARG A 42 1.27 4.33 -2.08
C ARG A 42 1.55 4.17 -0.60
N VAL A 43 0.56 3.70 0.14
CA VAL A 43 0.68 3.33 1.55
C VAL A 43 1.00 1.84 1.67
N ALA A 44 1.97 1.48 2.51
CA ALA A 44 2.36 0.09 2.71
C ALA A 44 1.27 -0.70 3.42
N GLY A 45 0.98 -1.91 2.93
CA GLY A 45 -0.14 -2.71 3.42
C GLY A 45 -1.53 -2.33 2.90
N GLU A 46 -1.69 -1.15 2.30
CA GLU A 46 -2.96 -0.75 1.67
C GLU A 46 -2.97 -1.07 0.17
N ARG A 47 -3.91 -1.91 -0.25
CA ARG A 47 -4.11 -2.17 -1.68
C ARG A 47 -4.98 -1.05 -2.21
N LYS A 48 -4.40 -0.10 -2.95
CA LYS A 48 -5.18 0.96 -3.61
C LYS A 48 -6.17 0.30 -4.59
N PRO A 49 -7.49 0.38 -4.37
CA PRO A 49 -8.46 -0.21 -5.29
C PRO A 49 -8.38 0.52 -6.63
N ALA A 50 -8.54 -0.23 -7.72
CA ALA A 50 -8.43 0.33 -9.08
C ALA A 50 -9.63 1.22 -9.42
N GLU A 51 -10.78 0.97 -8.79
CA GLU A 51 -12.07 1.61 -9.04
C GLU A 51 -12.80 1.86 -7.71
N ALA A 52 -13.88 2.65 -7.76
CA ALA A 52 -14.79 2.79 -6.62
C ALA A 52 -15.29 1.42 -6.21
N ASP A 53 -15.47 1.18 -4.90
CA ASP A 53 -15.93 -0.11 -4.41
C ASP A 53 -17.33 -0.41 -4.97
N PRO A 54 -17.51 -1.40 -5.85
CA PRO A 54 -18.83 -1.73 -6.40
C PRO A 54 -19.78 -2.26 -5.32
N PHE A 55 -19.26 -2.65 -4.16
CA PHE A 55 -20.05 -3.10 -3.02
C PHE A 55 -20.59 -1.95 -2.17
N GLU A 56 -20.03 -0.73 -2.29
CA GLU A 56 -20.41 0.45 -1.49
C GLU A 56 -21.93 0.69 -1.46
N PRO A 57 -22.69 0.59 -2.59
CA PRO A 57 -24.13 0.83 -2.58
C PRO A 57 -24.95 -0.18 -1.76
N PHE A 58 -24.37 -1.33 -1.41
CA PHE A 58 -25.05 -2.41 -0.70
C PHE A 58 -24.68 -2.52 0.78
N VAL A 59 -23.68 -1.76 1.24
CA VAL A 59 -23.13 -1.85 2.60
C VAL A 59 -24.21 -1.65 3.67
N ASP A 60 -25.06 -0.64 3.51
CA ASP A 60 -26.11 -0.33 4.49
C ASP A 60 -27.18 -1.43 4.54
N TYR A 61 -27.56 -1.98 3.40
CA TYR A 61 -28.51 -3.10 3.33
C TYR A 61 -27.96 -4.35 4.02
N VAL A 62 -26.70 -4.71 3.75
CA VAL A 62 -26.08 -5.90 4.34
C VAL A 62 -25.84 -5.72 5.83
N ARG A 63 -25.44 -4.52 6.28
CA ARG A 63 -25.27 -4.22 7.71
C ARG A 63 -26.60 -4.35 8.46
N ALA A 64 -27.69 -3.82 7.91
CA ALA A 64 -29.03 -3.97 8.48
C ALA A 64 -29.41 -5.45 8.59
N ARG A 65 -29.20 -6.24 7.53
CA ARG A 65 -29.54 -7.66 7.54
C ARG A 65 -28.69 -8.49 8.51
N LEU A 66 -27.40 -8.18 8.64
CA LEU A 66 -26.52 -8.87 9.60
C LEU A 66 -26.91 -8.56 11.05
N SER A 67 -27.45 -7.37 11.33
CA SER A 67 -27.96 -7.04 12.67
C SER A 67 -29.33 -7.63 13.02
N GLU A 68 -30.06 -8.14 12.02
CA GLU A 68 -31.38 -8.76 12.21
C GLU A 68 -31.29 -10.25 12.60
N ASP A 69 -30.13 -10.88 12.49
CA ASP A 69 -29.91 -12.30 12.83
C ASP A 69 -29.20 -12.42 14.20
N PRO A 70 -29.88 -12.90 15.28
CA PRO A 70 -29.33 -12.98 16.64
C PRO A 70 -28.32 -14.12 16.87
#